data_AF-A0A3N7E1R6-F1
#
_entry.id   AF-A0A3N7E1R6-F1
#
_cell.length_a   1.000
_cell.length_b   1.000
_cell.length_c   1.000
_cell.angle_alpha   90.00
_cell.angle_beta   90.00
_cell.angle_gamma   90.00
#
_symmetry.space_group_name_H-M   'P 1'
#
loop_
_entity.id
_entity.type
_entity.pdbx_description
1 polymer ?
#
loop_
_entity_poly.entity_id
_entity_poly.type
_entity_poly.pdbx_seq_one_letter_code
_entity_poly.pdbx_strand_id
1 'polypeptide(L)'
;MLRHAQRLLPGFHAQLVWEQAPSDLLALCHEAVHLGGLVLLLWQSIAREVRGATRQPSPAPHWMLVVGVEGPWSPVGDESGSVVCTVATGLLVLDTQVHPGWGLGHNQSLVPGTDPRHEAAMRVAEFRAVWSARTLEGNLDCGMVLSAIALSPGKGQSPQ
;
A
#
# COMPACT_ATOMS: atom_id res chain seq x y z
N MET A 1 -12.15 -12.38 -2.68
CA MET A 1 -10.79 -12.17 -3.22
C MET A 1 -9.79 -13.23 -2.70
N LEU A 2 -9.63 -13.43 -1.38
CA LEU A 2 -8.72 -14.45 -0.80
C LEU A 2 -8.78 -15.84 -1.46
N ARG A 3 -9.97 -16.44 -1.55
CA ARG A 3 -10.16 -17.76 -2.21
C ARG A 3 -9.72 -17.80 -3.67
N HIS A 4 -9.79 -16.66 -4.38
CA HIS A 4 -9.33 -16.57 -5.77
C HIS A 4 -7.80 -16.49 -5.82
N ALA A 5 -7.19 -15.69 -4.93
CA ALA A 5 -5.74 -15.60 -4.83
C ALA A 5 -5.10 -16.98 -4.52
N GLN A 6 -5.66 -17.73 -3.56
CA GLN A 6 -5.21 -19.09 -3.23
C GLN A 6 -5.32 -20.07 -4.41
N ARG A 7 -6.37 -19.92 -5.24
CA ARG A 7 -6.60 -20.80 -6.39
C ARG A 7 -5.66 -20.49 -7.55
N LEU A 8 -5.40 -19.22 -7.80
CA LEU A 8 -4.58 -18.76 -8.94
C LEU A 8 -3.08 -18.81 -8.65
N LEU A 9 -2.69 -18.75 -7.38
CA LEU A 9 -1.30 -18.77 -6.93
C LEU A 9 -1.08 -19.91 -5.91
N PRO A 10 -1.17 -21.19 -6.34
CA PRO A 10 -1.10 -22.33 -5.43
C PRO A 10 0.27 -22.48 -4.73
N GLY A 11 1.34 -21.89 -5.29
CA GLY A 11 2.66 -21.83 -4.66
C GLY A 11 2.82 -20.73 -3.61
N PHE A 12 1.77 -19.94 -3.36
CA PHE A 12 1.77 -18.86 -2.38
C PHE A 12 0.79 -19.15 -1.25
N HIS A 13 1.18 -18.81 -0.03
CA HIS A 13 0.28 -18.73 1.10
C HIS A 13 -0.41 -17.37 1.12
N ALA A 14 -1.74 -17.38 1.02
CA ALA A 14 -2.54 -16.16 1.08
C ALA A 14 -3.13 -15.96 2.49
N GLN A 15 -2.90 -14.78 3.05
CA GLN A 15 -3.43 -14.36 4.35
C GLN A 15 -4.22 -13.06 4.20
N LEU A 16 -5.43 -13.03 4.77
CA LEU A 16 -6.18 -11.78 4.95
C LEU A 16 -5.73 -11.10 6.24
N VAL A 17 -5.40 -9.83 6.14
CA VAL A 17 -5.00 -8.96 7.23
C VAL A 17 -6.00 -7.80 7.28
N TRP A 18 -6.61 -7.56 8.44
CA TRP A 18 -7.53 -6.42 8.60
C TRP A 18 -6.75 -5.11 8.71
N GLU A 19 -7.43 -3.97 8.87
CA GLU A 19 -6.78 -2.69 9.13
C GLU A 19 -5.66 -2.81 10.17
N GLN A 20 -4.49 -2.24 9.85
CA GLN A 20 -3.29 -2.26 10.69
C GLN A 20 -2.86 -0.84 11.02
N ALA A 21 -2.08 -0.68 12.10
CA ALA A 21 -1.32 0.53 12.31
C ALA A 21 -0.32 0.74 11.15
N PRO A 22 0.05 2.00 10.81
CA PRO A 22 0.90 2.23 9.64
C PRO A 22 2.26 1.54 9.67
N SER A 23 2.92 1.49 10.84
CA SER A 23 4.19 0.79 11.03
C SER A 23 4.07 -0.71 10.72
N ASP A 24 2.98 -1.33 11.18
CA ASP A 24 2.77 -2.77 11.05
C ASP A 24 2.45 -3.14 9.60
N LEU A 25 1.65 -2.31 8.91
CA LEU A 25 1.39 -2.50 7.49
C LEU A 25 2.66 -2.32 6.65
N LEU A 26 3.47 -1.30 6.96
CA LEU A 26 4.76 -1.07 6.29
C LEU A 26 5.71 -2.26 6.48
N ALA A 27 5.82 -2.78 7.71
CA ALA A 27 6.65 -3.95 8.01
C ALA A 27 6.16 -5.19 7.27
N LEU A 28 4.85 -5.46 7.29
CA LEU A 28 4.23 -6.58 6.59
C LEU A 28 4.47 -6.50 5.07
N CYS A 29 4.30 -5.32 4.48
CA CYS A 29 4.53 -5.13 3.05
C CYS A 29 6.01 -5.25 2.69
N HIS A 30 6.90 -4.70 3.52
CA HIS A 30 8.35 -4.80 3.32
C HIS A 30 8.81 -6.26 3.33
N GLU A 31 8.42 -7.03 4.34
CA GLU A 31 8.77 -8.45 4.44
C GLU A 31 8.21 -9.24 3.24
N ALA A 32 6.93 -9.04 2.92
CA ALA A 32 6.30 -9.74 1.80
C ALA A 32 7.01 -9.44 0.47
N VAL A 33 7.27 -8.17 0.15
CA VAL A 33 7.96 -7.79 -1.09
C VAL A 33 9.40 -8.32 -1.10
N HIS A 34 10.11 -8.22 0.02
CA HIS A 34 11.49 -8.70 0.14
C HIS A 34 11.61 -10.21 -0.13
N LEU A 35 10.62 -10.99 0.32
CA LEU A 35 10.56 -12.43 0.09
C LEU A 35 10.04 -12.81 -1.31
N GLY A 36 9.80 -11.85 -2.21
CA GLY A 36 9.21 -12.12 -3.53
C GLY A 36 7.70 -12.42 -3.50
N GLY A 37 7.04 -12.03 -2.41
CA GLY A 37 5.60 -12.06 -2.25
C GLY A 37 4.86 -10.90 -2.93
N LEU A 38 3.54 -10.90 -2.79
CA LEU A 38 2.64 -9.86 -3.29
C LEU A 38 1.73 -9.37 -2.18
N VAL A 39 1.40 -8.09 -2.16
CA VAL A 39 0.41 -7.55 -1.21
C VAL A 39 -0.64 -6.74 -1.97
N LEU A 40 -1.91 -7.08 -1.76
CA LEU A 40 -3.05 -6.33 -2.29
C LEU A 40 -3.71 -5.55 -1.14
N LEU A 41 -3.84 -4.24 -1.27
CA LEU A 41 -4.46 -3.36 -0.28
C LEU A 41 -5.87 -2.97 -0.73
N LEU A 42 -6.85 -3.04 0.17
CA LEU A 42 -8.18 -2.49 -0.07
C LEU A 42 -8.21 -1.03 0.40
N TRP A 43 -8.15 -0.11 -0.56
CA TRP A 43 -8.14 1.33 -0.35
C TRP A 43 -9.53 1.92 -0.26
N GLN A 44 -9.72 2.92 0.60
CA GLN A 44 -10.90 3.77 0.66
C GLN A 44 -10.47 5.24 0.76
N SER A 45 -10.73 6.03 -0.30
CA SER A 45 -10.53 7.48 -0.27
C SER A 45 -11.50 8.16 0.71
N ILE A 46 -11.01 9.18 1.39
CA ILE A 46 -11.78 10.09 2.24
C ILE A 46 -12.09 11.33 1.41
N ALA A 47 -13.37 11.59 1.16
CA ALA A 47 -13.77 12.75 0.38
C ALA A 47 -13.28 14.05 1.04
N ARG A 48 -12.74 14.97 0.22
CA ARG A 48 -12.48 16.34 0.66
C ARG A 48 -13.80 17.03 0.96
N GLU A 49 -13.90 17.67 2.12
CA GLU A 49 -15.00 18.58 2.39
C GLU A 49 -14.74 19.90 1.69
N VAL A 50 -15.61 20.23 0.73
CA VAL A 50 -15.59 21.53 0.05
C VAL A 50 -16.79 22.31 0.55
N ARG A 51 -16.54 23.41 1.28
CA ARG A 51 -17.62 24.28 1.80
C ARG A 51 -18.49 24.77 0.64
N GLY A 52 -19.81 24.56 0.77
CA GLY A 52 -20.79 25.01 -0.23
C GLY A 52 -21.03 24.04 -1.41
N ALA A 53 -20.30 22.93 -1.50
CA ALA A 53 -20.58 21.88 -2.48
C ALA A 53 -21.57 20.85 -1.92
N THR A 54 -22.40 20.26 -2.78
CA THR A 54 -23.12 19.04 -2.42
C THR A 54 -22.12 17.94 -2.11
N ARG A 55 -22.31 17.24 -0.97
CA ARG A 55 -21.42 16.16 -0.53
C ARG A 55 -21.32 15.12 -1.66
N GLN A 56 -20.17 15.07 -2.33
CA GLN A 56 -19.91 14.00 -3.29
C GLN A 56 -19.76 12.68 -2.51
N PRO A 57 -20.34 11.58 -3.01
CA PRO A 57 -20.09 10.27 -2.43
C PRO A 57 -18.61 9.92 -2.59
N SER A 58 -17.99 9.39 -1.53
CA SER A 58 -16.66 8.80 -1.65
C SER A 58 -16.68 7.71 -2.72
N PRO A 59 -15.62 7.56 -3.53
CA PRO A 59 -15.51 6.43 -4.43
C PRO A 59 -15.55 5.12 -3.64
N ALA A 60 -16.08 4.07 -4.27
CA ALA A 60 -16.13 2.75 -3.66
C ALA A 60 -14.72 2.24 -3.37
N PRO A 61 -14.53 1.41 -2.32
CA PRO A 61 -13.26 0.78 -2.05
C PRO A 61 -12.74 0.00 -3.25
N HIS A 62 -11.44 0.05 -3.48
CA HIS A 62 -10.79 -0.67 -4.58
C HIS A 62 -9.46 -1.27 -4.16
N TRP A 63 -8.98 -2.23 -4.95
CA TRP A 63 -7.72 -2.91 -4.67
C TRP A 63 -6.55 -2.15 -5.30
N MET A 64 -5.45 -2.05 -4.56
CA MET A 64 -4.15 -1.57 -5.03
C MET A 64 -3.12 -2.67 -4.83
N LEU A 65 -2.15 -2.80 -5.73
CA LEU A 65 -1.06 -3.76 -5.63
C LEU A 65 0.21 -3.08 -5.11
N VAL A 66 0.77 -3.56 -4.01
CA VAL A 66 2.10 -3.11 -3.56
C VAL A 66 3.16 -3.71 -4.48
N VAL A 67 4.00 -2.85 -5.05
CA VAL A 67 5.11 -3.23 -5.95
C VAL A 67 6.48 -2.88 -5.41
N GLY A 68 6.53 -2.16 -4.29
CA GLY A 68 7.79 -1.79 -3.65
C GLY A 68 7.55 -1.04 -2.35
N VAL A 69 8.64 -0.76 -1.65
CA VAL A 69 8.66 0.11 -0.48
C VAL A 69 9.63 1.26 -0.69
N GLU A 70 9.30 2.42 -0.13
CA GLU A 70 10.20 3.57 -0.05
C GLU A 70 10.82 3.61 1.35
N GLY A 71 12.08 4.01 1.47
CA GLY A 71 12.76 4.16 2.75
C GLY A 71 14.22 4.59 2.60
N PRO A 72 14.90 4.92 3.71
CA PRO A 72 16.32 5.26 3.69
C PRO A 72 17.15 4.08 3.17
N TRP A 73 17.98 4.38 2.18
CA TRP A 73 18.94 3.44 1.61
C TRP A 73 20.14 3.39 2.56
N SER A 74 20.45 2.21 3.09
CA SER A 74 21.64 2.02 3.93
C SER A 74 22.51 0.89 3.37
N PRO A 75 23.83 1.08 3.24
CA PRO A 75 24.72 0.01 2.83
C PRO A 75 24.73 -1.08 3.92
N VAL A 76 24.66 -2.35 3.51
CA VAL A 76 24.87 -3.46 4.44
C VAL A 76 26.34 -3.47 4.85
N GLY A 77 26.61 -3.56 6.16
CA GLY A 77 27.95 -3.50 6.75
C GLY A 77 28.85 -4.71 6.50
N ASP A 78 28.62 -5.46 5.42
CA ASP A 78 29.29 -6.73 5.12
C ASP A 78 30.17 -6.70 3.85
N GLU A 79 30.56 -5.50 3.39
CA GLU A 79 31.43 -5.28 2.22
C GLU A 79 30.88 -5.83 0.88
N SER A 80 29.67 -6.41 0.85
CA SER A 80 29.06 -7.00 -0.36
C SER A 80 28.53 -5.97 -1.36
N GLY A 81 28.49 -4.69 -0.99
CA GLY A 81 27.96 -3.61 -1.83
C GLY A 81 26.45 -3.66 -2.06
N SER A 82 25.73 -4.59 -1.43
CA SER A 82 24.28 -4.67 -1.51
C SER A 82 23.65 -3.57 -0.65
N VAL A 83 22.79 -2.74 -1.25
CA VAL A 83 22.05 -1.69 -0.57
C VAL A 83 20.62 -2.17 -0.37
N VAL A 84 20.16 -2.20 0.88
CA VAL A 84 18.82 -2.67 1.25
C VAL A 84 18.07 -1.55 1.96
N CYS A 85 16.76 -1.45 1.70
CA CYS A 85 15.87 -0.61 2.49
C CYS A 85 15.71 -1.26 3.88
N THR A 86 16.21 -0.61 4.94
CA THR A 86 16.16 -1.19 6.29
C THR A 86 14.86 -0.87 7.04
N VAL A 87 14.20 0.23 6.65
CA VAL A 87 12.95 0.70 7.25
C VAL A 87 12.06 1.26 6.15
N ALA A 88 10.88 0.69 5.94
CA ALA A 88 9.91 1.24 5.01
C ALA A 88 9.23 2.49 5.62
N THR A 89 9.23 3.59 4.89
CA THR A 89 8.54 4.84 5.22
C THR A 89 7.33 5.11 4.31
N GLY A 90 7.22 4.37 3.20
CA GLY A 90 6.11 4.45 2.26
C GLY A 90 5.98 3.19 1.42
N LEU A 91 4.86 3.04 0.74
CA LEU A 91 4.58 1.94 -0.18
C LEU A 91 4.47 2.47 -1.60
N LEU A 92 5.13 1.81 -2.54
CA LEU A 92 4.88 2.01 -3.95
C LEU A 92 3.73 1.09 -4.35
N VAL A 93 2.63 1.66 -4.82
CA VAL A 93 1.42 0.92 -5.18
C VAL A 93 1.01 1.18 -6.62
N LEU A 94 0.45 0.15 -7.25
CA LEU A 94 -0.28 0.20 -8.51
C LEU A 94 -1.78 0.23 -8.23
N ASP A 95 -2.43 1.33 -8.61
CA ASP A 95 -3.88 1.46 -8.54
C ASP A 95 -4.55 0.69 -9.70
N THR A 96 -5.43 -0.26 -9.37
CA THR A 96 -6.12 -1.09 -10.36
C THR A 96 -7.18 -0.34 -11.17
N GLN A 97 -7.57 0.87 -10.75
CA GLN A 97 -8.49 1.72 -11.50
C GLN A 97 -7.79 2.50 -12.62
N VAL A 98 -6.45 2.57 -12.59
CA VAL A 98 -5.64 3.27 -13.58
C VAL A 98 -5.06 2.25 -14.56
N HIS A 99 -5.15 2.55 -15.87
CA HIS A 99 -4.62 1.66 -16.89
C HIS A 99 -3.09 1.47 -16.72
N PRO A 100 -2.57 0.23 -16.74
CA PRO A 100 -1.12 -0.02 -16.66
C PRO A 100 -0.45 0.43 -17.97
N GLY A 101 0.01 1.68 -17.99
CA GLY A 101 0.90 2.23 -19.01
C GLY A 101 2.26 2.56 -18.39
N TRP A 102 3.13 3.24 -19.13
CA TRP A 102 4.28 3.92 -18.55
C TRP A 102 3.96 5.41 -18.46
N GLY A 103 4.26 6.03 -17.31
CA GLY A 103 4.13 7.49 -17.12
C GLY A 103 2.70 8.02 -16.92
N LEU A 104 1.70 7.16 -16.63
CA LEU A 104 0.30 7.57 -16.41
C LEU A 104 -0.13 7.54 -14.94
N GLY A 105 0.78 7.82 -14.00
CA GLY A 105 0.41 8.00 -12.58
C GLY A 105 0.00 6.74 -11.82
N HIS A 106 0.14 5.55 -12.40
CA HIS A 106 -0.13 4.26 -11.74
C HIS A 106 0.79 4.00 -10.55
N ASN A 107 1.98 4.61 -10.49
CA ASN A 107 2.85 4.53 -9.32
C ASN A 107 2.43 5.62 -8.32
N GLN A 108 1.65 5.23 -7.32
CA GLN A 108 1.36 6.10 -6.19
C GLN A 108 2.32 5.77 -5.04
N SER A 109 2.81 6.80 -4.36
CA SER A 109 3.48 6.64 -3.07
C SER A 109 2.42 6.77 -1.97
N LEU A 110 2.23 5.70 -1.20
CA LEU A 110 1.33 5.67 -0.06
C LEU A 110 2.15 5.85 1.22
N VAL A 111 1.96 6.99 1.88
CA VAL A 111 2.74 7.39 3.06
C VAL A 111 1.80 7.53 4.27
N PRO A 112 2.19 7.07 5.47
CA PRO A 112 1.40 7.30 6.67
C PRO A 112 1.12 8.78 6.94
N GLY A 113 -0.09 9.08 7.40
CA GLY A 113 -0.50 10.42 7.80
C GLY A 113 -1.30 11.18 6.74
N THR A 114 -1.60 12.44 7.04
CA THR A 114 -2.51 13.30 6.28
C THR A 114 -1.89 14.67 6.03
N ASP A 115 -2.36 15.37 4.99
CA ASP A 115 -2.12 16.81 4.86
C ASP A 115 -2.99 17.58 5.86
N PRO A 116 -2.41 18.48 6.69
CA PRO A 116 -3.16 19.35 7.59
C PRO A 116 -4.28 20.15 6.93
N ARG A 117 -4.22 20.37 5.61
CA ARG A 117 -5.25 21.06 4.82
C ARG A 117 -6.46 20.17 4.48
N HIS A 118 -6.38 18.87 4.76
CA HIS A 118 -7.45 17.91 4.49
C HIS A 118 -8.30 17.67 5.76
N GLU A 119 -9.14 18.64 6.14
CA GLU A 119 -9.91 18.65 7.40
C GLU A 119 -10.66 17.33 7.70
N ALA A 120 -11.29 16.73 6.68
CA ALA A 120 -12.00 15.45 6.84
C ALA A 120 -11.07 14.29 7.20
N ALA A 121 -9.87 14.25 6.63
CA ALA A 121 -8.88 13.22 6.90
C ALA A 121 -8.26 13.42 8.29
N MET A 122 -8.06 14.66 8.72
CA MET A 122 -7.63 14.99 10.09
C MET A 122 -8.60 14.44 11.14
N ARG A 123 -9.92 14.60 10.94
CA ARG A 123 -10.92 14.05 11.87
C ARG A 123 -10.95 12.52 11.86
N VAL A 124 -10.76 11.89 10.70
CA VAL A 124 -10.68 10.42 10.62
C VAL A 124 -9.40 9.91 11.32
N ALA A 125 -8.29 10.65 11.23
CA ALA A 125 -7.02 10.32 11.85
C ALA A 125 -7.06 10.30 13.38
N GLU A 126 -8.09 10.87 14.01
CA GLU A 126 -8.33 10.74 15.46
C GLU A 126 -8.69 9.31 15.87
N PHE A 127 -9.22 8.50 14.95
CA PHE A 127 -9.78 7.17 15.26
C PHE A 127 -9.20 6.04 14.42
N ARG A 128 -8.56 6.34 13.28
CA ARG A 128 -8.12 5.34 12.30
C ARG A 128 -6.78 5.70 11.68
N ALA A 129 -6.11 4.68 11.12
CA ALA A 129 -4.86 4.85 10.40
C ALA A 129 -5.12 5.45 9.02
N VAL A 130 -4.85 6.75 8.87
CA VAL A 130 -4.99 7.46 7.59
C VAL A 130 -3.65 7.50 6.86
N TRP A 131 -3.75 7.42 5.54
CA TRP A 131 -2.64 7.44 4.62
C TRP A 131 -2.87 8.52 3.58
N SER A 132 -1.77 9.03 3.05
CA SER A 132 -1.75 9.94 1.92
C SER A 132 -1.24 9.20 0.70
N ALA A 133 -2.03 9.19 -0.37
CA ALA A 133 -1.64 8.69 -1.68
C ALA A 133 -1.18 9.87 -2.55
N ARG A 134 0.11 9.91 -2.86
CA ARG A 134 0.70 10.89 -3.78
C ARG A 134 0.78 10.30 -5.17
N THR A 135 0.13 10.93 -6.13
CA THR A 135 0.36 10.63 -7.54
C THR A 135 1.63 11.33 -8.02
N LEU A 136 2.25 10.81 -9.09
CA LEU A 136 3.40 11.45 -9.74
C LEU A 136 3.10 12.89 -10.21
N GLU A 137 1.83 13.22 -10.43
CA GLU A 137 1.35 14.54 -10.85
C GLU A 137 1.25 15.54 -9.69
N GLY A 138 1.60 15.13 -8.46
CA GLY A 138 1.55 15.96 -7.27
C GLY A 138 0.17 16.06 -6.62
N ASN A 139 -0.82 15.30 -7.12
CA ASN A 139 -2.12 15.20 -6.48
C ASN A 139 -2.02 14.35 -5.21
N LEU A 140 -2.66 14.85 -4.14
CA LEU A 140 -2.68 14.19 -2.83
C LEU A 140 -4.12 13.76 -2.50
N ASP A 141 -4.37 12.46 -2.60
CA ASP A 141 -5.56 11.83 -2.02
C ASP A 141 -5.26 11.39 -0.57
N CYS A 142 -6.28 11.36 0.28
CA CYS A 142 -6.17 10.83 1.64
C CYS A 142 -7.18 9.71 1.82
N GLY A 143 -6.79 8.63 2.49
CA GLY A 143 -7.65 7.47 2.64
C GLY A 143 -7.17 6.49 3.68
N MET A 144 -7.83 5.34 3.71
CA MET A 144 -7.57 4.28 4.69
C MET A 144 -7.34 2.96 3.94
N VAL A 145 -6.46 2.14 4.51
CA VAL A 145 -6.36 0.73 4.11
C VAL A 145 -7.29 -0.08 5.01
N LEU A 146 -8.39 -0.56 4.45
CA LEU A 146 -9.41 -1.31 5.19
C LEU A 146 -8.97 -2.75 5.50
N SER A 147 -8.21 -3.34 4.59
CA SER A 147 -7.64 -4.69 4.72
C SER A 147 -6.53 -4.88 3.69
N ALA A 148 -5.71 -5.91 3.88
CA ALA A 148 -4.71 -6.35 2.94
C ALA A 148 -4.81 -7.87 2.72
N ILE A 149 -4.41 -8.33 1.54
CA ILE A 149 -4.11 -9.75 1.31
C ILE A 149 -2.62 -9.87 1.04
N ALA A 150 -1.91 -10.49 1.98
CA ALA A 150 -0.51 -10.84 1.82
C ALA A 150 -0.40 -12.22 1.19
N LEU A 151 0.43 -12.33 0.16
CA LEU A 151 0.77 -13.55 -0.55
C LEU A 151 2.26 -13.76 -0.38
N SER A 152 2.65 -14.65 0.54
CA SER A 152 4.04 -15.04 0.70
C SER A 152 4.33 -16.32 -0.08
N PRO A 153 5.53 -16.53 -0.63
CA PRO A 153 5.89 -17.83 -1.18
C PRO A 153 5.66 -18.92 -0.12
N GLY A 154 5.03 -20.03 -0.53
CA GLY A 154 4.86 -21.19 0.32
C GLY A 154 6.22 -21.82 0.65
N LYS A 155 6.38 -22.36 1.87
CA LYS A 155 7.52 -23.22 2.19
C LYS A 155 7.38 -24.52 1.39
N GLY A 156 7.90 -24.59 0.16
CA GLY A 156 7.82 -25.81 -0.61
C GLY A 156 8.38 -25.75 -2.04
N GLN A 157 9.70 -25.88 -2.14
CA GLN A 157 10.48 -26.75 -3.04
C GLN A 157 11.77 -26.03 -3.41
N SER A 158 12.86 -26.37 -2.71
CA SER A 158 14.20 -26.20 -3.26
C SER A 158 14.21 -26.83 -4.66
N PRO A 159 14.80 -26.18 -5.68
CA PRO A 159 15.04 -26.86 -6.94
C PRO A 159 15.94 -28.07 -6.64
N GLN A 160 15.43 -29.28 -6.86
CA GLN A 160 16.24 -30.49 -6.98
C GLN A 160 16.84 -30.54 -8.39
#